data_AF-A0A5K4EJ90-F1
#
_entry.id   AF-A0A5K4EJ90-F1
#
_cell.length_a   1.000
_cell.length_b   1.000
_cell.length_c   1.000
_cell.angle_alpha   90.00
_cell.angle_beta   90.00
_cell.angle_gamma   90.00
#
_symmetry.space_group_name_H-M   'P 1'
#
loop_
_entity.id
_entity.type
_entity.pdbx_description
1 polymer ?
#
loop_
_entity_poly.entity_id
_entity_poly.type
_entity_poly.pdbx_seq_one_letter_code
_entity_poly.pdbx_strand_id
1 'polypeptide(L)'
;MFDALNFAAHIAYRQGIILFMHQNKQMLPLIEKTAENIGEYSHCRKWEGGVFTNSSDVFHDSVRLPDLILFLSTCNSISRPHSAVRDAAKMLIPTIGVVDTNSDPRLISYPVPGNDDSPTAVRLFCALFAEAITRGKKTATRDQLLKEQLDRQS
;
A
#
# COMPACT_ATOMS: atom_id res chain seq x y z
N MET A 1 -8.12 11.41 -3.55
CA MET A 1 -8.28 10.76 -2.23
C MET A 1 -9.38 9.72 -2.25
N PHE A 2 -10.63 10.06 -2.58
CA PHE A 2 -11.74 9.09 -2.62
C PHE A 2 -11.46 7.89 -3.54
N ASP A 3 -10.96 8.13 -4.75
CA ASP A 3 -10.64 7.05 -5.70
C ASP A 3 -9.55 6.11 -5.15
N ALA A 4 -8.53 6.67 -4.49
CA ALA A 4 -7.46 5.89 -3.87
C ALA A 4 -7.98 5.02 -2.71
N LEU A 5 -8.83 5.57 -1.83
CA LEU A 5 -9.46 4.80 -0.75
C LEU A 5 -10.37 3.69 -1.31
N ASN A 6 -11.17 4.00 -2.32
CA ASN A 6 -12.06 3.04 -2.96
C ASN A 6 -11.27 1.90 -3.62
N PHE A 7 -10.20 2.24 -4.33
CA PHE A 7 -9.32 1.26 -4.97
C PHE A 7 -8.66 0.35 -3.92
N ALA A 8 -8.11 0.92 -2.84
CA ALA A 8 -7.52 0.14 -1.74
C ALA A 8 -8.54 -0.80 -1.09
N ALA A 9 -9.76 -0.33 -0.84
CA ALA A 9 -10.84 -1.14 -0.29
C ALA A 9 -11.23 -2.30 -1.23
N HIS A 10 -11.25 -2.08 -2.54
CA HIS A 10 -11.53 -3.13 -3.53
C HIS A 10 -10.41 -4.18 -3.64
N ILE A 11 -9.13 -3.76 -3.56
CA ILE A 11 -8.00 -4.71 -3.49
C ILE A 11 -8.10 -5.56 -2.23
N ALA A 12 -8.38 -4.93 -1.09
CA ALA A 12 -8.59 -5.63 0.18
C ALA A 12 -9.78 -6.61 0.13
N TYR A 13 -10.89 -6.22 -0.51
CA TYR A 13 -12.05 -7.09 -0.72
C TYR A 13 -11.69 -8.34 -1.53
N ARG A 14 -10.79 -8.21 -2.50
CA ARG A 14 -10.29 -9.31 -3.35
C ARG A 14 -9.17 -10.13 -2.72
N GLN A 15 -8.85 -9.91 -1.44
CA GLN A 15 -7.75 -10.59 -0.74
C GLN A 15 -6.38 -10.34 -1.42
N GLY A 16 -6.21 -9.14 -1.98
CA GLY A 16 -4.95 -8.69 -2.54
C GLY A 16 -3.95 -8.29 -1.46
N ILE A 17 -2.66 -8.43 -1.75
CA ILE A 17 -1.57 -8.03 -0.86
C ILE A 17 -1.35 -6.52 -1.00
N ILE A 18 -1.44 -5.78 0.11
CA ILE A 18 -1.16 -4.34 0.15
C ILE A 18 0.14 -4.10 0.91
N LEU A 19 1.07 -3.37 0.27
CA LEU A 19 2.36 -3.02 0.84
C LEU A 19 2.44 -1.51 1.14
N PHE A 20 2.57 -1.16 2.42
CA PHE A 20 2.82 0.22 2.86
C PHE A 20 4.31 0.56 2.71
N MET A 21 4.59 1.67 2.03
CA MET A 21 5.94 2.15 1.74
C MET A 21 6.15 3.55 2.32
N HIS A 22 7.24 3.71 3.07
CA HIS A 22 7.67 5.01 3.57
C HIS A 22 9.15 4.96 3.95
N GLN A 23 9.90 6.06 3.82
CA GLN A 23 11.34 6.06 4.17
C GLN A 23 11.69 6.95 5.37
N ASN A 24 10.71 7.59 6.02
CA ASN A 24 10.99 8.32 7.25
C ASN A 24 11.11 7.37 8.44
N LYS A 25 12.32 7.29 9.01
CA LYS A 25 12.60 6.47 10.20
C LYS A 25 11.76 6.86 11.41
N GLN A 26 11.31 8.11 11.51
CA GLN A 26 10.50 8.58 12.65
C GLN A 26 9.10 7.97 12.64
N MET A 27 8.52 7.75 11.45
CA MET A 27 7.16 7.24 11.30
C MET A 27 7.08 5.71 11.22
N LEU A 28 8.24 5.05 11.21
CA LEU A 28 8.38 3.60 11.11
C LEU A 28 7.51 2.83 12.13
N PRO A 29 7.53 3.12 13.45
CA PRO A 29 6.73 2.36 14.41
C PRO A 29 5.22 2.51 14.17
N LEU A 30 4.80 3.69 13.72
CA LEU A 30 3.41 3.98 13.41
C LEU A 30 2.95 3.14 12.21
N ILE A 31 3.73 3.11 11.14
CA ILE A 31 3.35 2.46 9.88
C ILE A 31 3.40 0.95 10.01
N GLU A 32 4.46 0.41 10.63
CA GLU A 32 4.59 -1.02 10.89
C GLU A 32 3.42 -1.53 11.74
N LYS A 33 3.13 -0.84 12.85
CA LYS A 33 1.99 -1.19 13.72
C LYS A 33 0.64 -1.03 13.02
N THR A 34 0.48 -0.01 12.18
CA THR A 34 -0.77 0.17 11.41
C THR A 34 -0.98 -1.00 10.45
N ALA A 35 0.04 -1.38 9.69
CA ALA A 35 -0.03 -2.48 8.73
C ALA A 35 -0.26 -3.83 9.45
N GLU A 36 0.47 -4.09 10.53
CA GLU A 36 0.31 -5.30 11.35
C GLU A 36 -1.12 -5.43 11.91
N ASN A 37 -1.68 -4.35 12.46
CA ASN A 37 -3.03 -4.34 13.04
C ASN A 37 -4.13 -4.68 12.02
N ILE A 38 -3.93 -4.37 10.74
CA ILE A 38 -4.89 -4.67 9.67
C ILE A 38 -4.53 -5.92 8.88
N GLY A 39 -3.45 -6.62 9.25
CA GLY A 39 -2.95 -7.81 8.56
C GLY A 39 -2.46 -7.50 7.14
N GLU A 40 -1.73 -6.41 6.96
CA GLU A 40 -1.05 -6.02 5.72
C GLU A 40 0.46 -5.87 5.95
N TYR A 41 1.20 -5.64 4.88
CA TYR A 41 2.67 -5.57 4.93
C TYR A 41 3.16 -4.13 4.90
N SER A 42 4.35 -3.90 5.45
CA SER A 42 5.03 -2.62 5.31
C SER A 42 6.51 -2.80 5.04
N HIS A 43 7.08 -1.85 4.30
CA HIS A 43 8.52 -1.73 4.11
C HIS A 43 8.92 -0.28 4.36
N CYS A 44 9.46 -0.07 5.57
CA CYS A 44 9.88 1.25 6.05
C CYS A 44 11.40 1.45 6.06
N ARG A 45 12.15 0.51 5.47
CA ARG A 45 13.63 0.53 5.47
C ARG A 45 14.14 1.08 4.14
N LYS A 46 15.47 1.20 4.04
CA LYS A 46 16.12 1.59 2.80
C LYS A 46 15.75 0.59 1.70
N TRP A 47 15.24 1.11 0.59
CA TRP A 47 14.93 0.30 -0.58
C TRP A 47 16.22 -0.09 -1.31
N GLU A 48 16.61 -1.35 -1.18
CA GLU A 48 17.60 -1.95 -2.05
C GLU A 48 16.88 -2.36 -3.35
N GLY A 49 17.37 -1.89 -4.50
CA GLY A 49 16.73 -2.19 -5.79
C GLY A 49 16.69 -3.70 -6.08
N GLY A 50 15.78 -4.13 -6.96
CA GLY A 50 15.67 -5.53 -7.35
C GLY A 50 14.66 -6.34 -6.54
N VAL A 51 14.12 -5.83 -5.43
CA VAL A 51 13.11 -6.54 -4.62
C VAL A 51 11.86 -6.92 -5.43
N PHE A 52 11.41 -6.07 -6.36
CA PHE A 52 10.29 -6.40 -7.25
C PHE A 52 10.74 -7.02 -8.57
N THR A 53 11.80 -6.51 -9.18
CA THR A 53 12.22 -6.90 -10.53
C THR A 53 13.09 -8.14 -10.59
N ASN A 54 13.71 -8.53 -9.47
CA ASN A 54 14.55 -9.71 -9.32
C ASN A 54 14.22 -10.48 -8.03
N SER A 55 12.92 -10.60 -7.73
CA SER A 55 12.44 -11.15 -6.46
C SER A 55 12.90 -12.60 -6.24
N SER A 56 13.00 -13.42 -7.28
CA SER A 56 13.46 -14.81 -7.18
C SER A 56 14.86 -14.93 -6.59
N ASP A 57 15.78 -14.05 -7.00
CA ASP A 57 17.15 -14.09 -6.51
C ASP A 57 17.27 -13.43 -5.13
N VAL A 58 16.49 -12.39 -4.87
CA VAL A 58 16.48 -11.67 -3.59
C VAL A 58 15.93 -12.55 -2.46
N PHE A 59 14.87 -13.30 -2.73
CA PHE A 59 14.21 -14.14 -1.75
C PHE A 59 14.63 -15.61 -1.83
N HIS A 60 15.42 -16.00 -2.83
CA HIS A 60 15.82 -17.38 -3.12
C HIS A 60 14.63 -18.34 -3.28
N ASP A 61 13.46 -17.82 -3.64
CA ASP A 61 12.23 -18.59 -3.82
C ASP A 61 11.23 -17.84 -4.72
N SER A 62 10.23 -18.57 -5.22
CA SER A 62 9.05 -18.00 -5.84
C SER A 62 8.20 -17.27 -4.80
N VAL A 63 8.08 -15.95 -4.95
CA VAL A 63 7.29 -15.11 -4.05
C VAL A 63 6.12 -14.47 -4.77
N ARG A 64 5.01 -14.28 -4.05
CA ARG A 64 3.88 -13.46 -4.52
C ARG A 64 4.19 -11.99 -4.25
N LEU A 65 4.26 -11.20 -5.30
CA LEU A 65 4.43 -9.75 -5.22
C LEU A 65 3.15 -9.05 -4.73
N PRO A 66 3.26 -7.83 -4.19
CA PRO A 66 2.09 -7.06 -3.77
C PRO A 66 1.20 -6.70 -4.96
N ASP A 67 -0.12 -6.73 -4.73
CA ASP A 67 -1.13 -6.34 -5.71
C ASP A 67 -1.40 -4.82 -5.69
N LEU A 68 -0.98 -4.15 -4.61
CA LEU A 68 -1.06 -2.70 -4.46
C LEU A 68 0.08 -2.21 -3.56
N ILE A 69 0.72 -1.11 -3.96
CA ILE A 69 1.71 -0.43 -3.15
C ILE A 69 1.19 0.95 -2.76
N LEU A 70 1.28 1.26 -1.47
CA LEU A 70 0.84 2.52 -0.88
C LEU A 70 2.04 3.32 -0.39
N PHE A 71 2.41 4.37 -1.14
CA PHE A 71 3.46 5.30 -0.78
C PHE A 71 2.87 6.43 0.10
N LEU A 72 3.21 6.42 1.39
CA LEU A 72 2.89 7.53 2.29
C LEU A 72 3.75 8.77 2.04
N SER A 73 4.89 8.58 1.38
CA SER A 73 5.70 9.63 0.74
C SER A 73 6.29 9.03 -0.53
N THR A 74 6.27 9.80 -1.62
CA THR A 74 6.79 9.36 -2.94
C THR A 74 8.26 9.67 -3.13
N CYS A 75 8.85 10.38 -2.17
CA CYS A 75 10.26 10.74 -2.13
C CYS A 75 11.03 9.84 -1.16
N ASN A 76 12.32 9.68 -1.43
CA ASN A 76 13.26 9.08 -0.49
C ASN A 76 13.75 10.10 0.55
N SER A 77 14.60 9.67 1.49
CA SER A 77 15.14 10.54 2.54
C SER A 77 15.97 11.75 2.07
N ILE A 78 16.28 11.86 0.76
CA ILE A 78 17.01 12.98 0.16
C ILE A 78 16.17 13.71 -0.90
N SER A 79 14.84 13.65 -0.79
CA SER A 79 13.86 14.32 -1.67
C SER A 79 14.01 13.99 -3.16
N ARG A 80 14.43 12.75 -3.47
CA ARG A 80 14.44 12.22 -4.83
C ARG A 80 13.31 11.20 -5.01
N PRO A 81 12.80 11.00 -6.24
CA PRO A 81 11.79 9.98 -6.50
C PRO A 81 12.20 8.61 -5.98
N HIS A 82 11.32 7.97 -5.22
CA HIS A 82 11.57 6.66 -4.66
C HIS A 82 11.69 5.61 -5.78
N SER A 83 12.79 4.86 -5.84
CA SER A 83 13.05 3.90 -6.93
C SER A 83 12.01 2.80 -7.03
N ALA A 84 11.42 2.36 -5.91
CA ALA A 84 10.29 1.43 -5.91
C ALA A 84 9.06 1.90 -6.73
N VAL A 85 8.85 3.22 -6.93
CA VAL A 85 7.77 3.70 -7.81
C VAL A 85 8.00 3.25 -9.24
N ARG A 86 9.24 3.38 -9.72
CA ARG A 86 9.63 2.92 -11.06
C ARG A 86 9.61 1.40 -11.14
N ASP A 87 10.06 0.70 -10.11
CA ASP A 87 10.09 -0.77 -10.10
C ASP A 87 8.66 -1.33 -10.09
N ALA A 88 7.73 -0.73 -9.34
CA ALA A 88 6.31 -1.06 -9.36
C ALA A 88 5.69 -0.85 -10.75
N ALA A 89 5.99 0.28 -11.40
CA ALA A 89 5.52 0.56 -12.76
C ALA A 89 6.02 -0.48 -13.78
N LYS A 90 7.28 -0.93 -13.66
CA LYS A 90 7.83 -2.01 -14.50
C LYS A 90 7.12 -3.35 -14.29
N MET A 91 6.73 -3.64 -13.05
CA MET A 91 6.04 -4.87 -12.68
C MET A 91 4.52 -4.80 -12.83
N LEU A 92 3.99 -3.70 -13.40
CA LEU A 92 2.55 -3.46 -13.57
C LEU A 92 1.77 -3.50 -12.24
N ILE A 93 2.42 -3.15 -11.14
CA ILE A 93 1.79 -3.07 -9.82
C ILE A 93 1.20 -1.67 -9.67
N PRO A 94 -0.13 -1.53 -9.43
CA PRO A 94 -0.74 -0.22 -9.23
C PRO A 94 -0.23 0.42 -7.94
N THR A 95 -0.07 1.75 -7.98
CA THR A 95 0.47 2.52 -6.86
C THR A 95 -0.49 3.63 -6.44
N ILE A 96 -0.70 3.76 -5.13
CA ILE A 96 -1.29 4.94 -4.50
C ILE A 96 -0.13 5.70 -3.88
N GLY A 97 -0.06 7.02 -4.08
CA GLY A 97 1.02 7.82 -3.51
C GLY A 97 0.55 9.17 -3.01
N VAL A 98 0.90 9.52 -1.77
CA VAL A 98 0.76 10.89 -1.28
C VAL A 98 1.83 11.74 -1.94
N VAL A 99 1.40 12.73 -2.72
CA VAL A 99 2.27 13.62 -3.48
C VAL A 99 2.25 15.01 -2.87
N ASP A 100 3.43 15.53 -2.59
CA ASP A 100 3.66 16.91 -2.18
C ASP A 100 4.17 17.75 -3.38
N THR A 101 4.33 19.05 -3.17
CA THR A 101 4.80 20.06 -4.11
C THR A 101 6.10 19.70 -4.83
N ASN A 102 6.95 18.88 -4.21
CA ASN A 102 8.25 18.46 -4.74
C ASN A 102 8.23 17.09 -5.45
N SER A 103 7.07 16.44 -5.52
CA SER A 103 6.93 15.06 -5.99
C SER A 103 6.44 15.00 -7.44
N ASP A 104 6.87 13.98 -8.18
CA ASP A 104 6.43 13.73 -9.56
C ASP A 104 5.31 12.68 -9.59
N PRO A 105 4.06 13.05 -9.90
CA PRO A 105 2.92 12.14 -9.87
C PRO A 105 2.81 11.23 -11.09
N ARG A 106 3.61 11.43 -12.16
CA ARG A 106 3.38 10.81 -13.48
C ARG A 106 3.41 9.28 -13.49
N LEU A 107 4.20 8.68 -12.60
CA LEU A 107 4.32 7.22 -12.49
C LEU A 107 3.39 6.60 -11.44
N ILE A 108 2.57 7.42 -10.77
CA ILE A 108 1.67 6.99 -9.72
C ILE A 108 0.28 6.77 -10.31
N SER A 109 -0.30 5.60 -10.06
CA SER A 109 -1.63 5.27 -10.61
C SER A 109 -2.72 6.13 -9.99
N TYR A 110 -2.65 6.35 -8.67
CA TYR A 110 -3.61 7.16 -7.91
C TYR A 110 -2.86 8.17 -7.03
N PRO A 111 -2.45 9.33 -7.57
CA PRO A 111 -1.81 10.37 -6.78
C PRO A 111 -2.82 11.03 -5.84
N VAL A 112 -2.42 11.25 -4.59
CA VAL A 112 -3.20 11.92 -3.55
C VAL A 112 -2.45 13.18 -3.13
N PRO A 113 -2.92 14.38 -3.50
CA PRO A 113 -2.25 15.60 -3.07
C PRO A 113 -2.37 15.76 -1.55
N GLY A 114 -1.23 15.96 -0.88
CA GLY A 114 -1.21 16.09 0.58
C GLY A 114 0.20 16.27 1.12
N ASN A 115 0.28 16.74 2.37
CA ASN A 115 1.55 16.88 3.09
C ASN A 115 2.05 15.51 3.56
N ASP A 116 3.20 15.07 3.08
CA ASP A 116 3.85 13.80 3.42
C ASP A 116 4.90 13.92 4.54
N ASP A 117 5.26 15.13 4.95
CA ASP A 117 6.25 15.42 6.00
C ASP A 117 5.64 15.50 7.41
N SER A 118 4.43 16.02 7.54
CA SER A 118 3.81 16.24 8.86
C SER A 118 3.41 14.93 9.53
N PRO A 119 3.86 14.65 10.77
CA PRO A 119 3.45 13.45 11.51
C PRO A 119 1.93 13.34 11.69
N THR A 120 1.23 14.48 11.76
CA THR A 120 -0.23 14.51 11.88
C THR A 120 -0.89 14.09 10.56
N ALA A 121 -0.34 14.52 9.43
CA ALA A 121 -0.84 14.12 8.12
C ALA A 121 -0.58 12.63 7.85
N VAL A 122 0.63 12.13 8.14
CA VAL A 122 0.94 10.70 8.01
C VAL A 122 0.02 9.83 8.88
N ARG A 123 -0.23 10.22 10.14
CA ARG A 123 -1.20 9.54 11.01
C ARG A 123 -2.61 9.53 10.41
N LEU A 124 -3.05 10.64 9.85
CA LEU A 124 -4.35 10.73 9.19
C LEU A 124 -4.43 9.79 7.98
N PHE A 125 -3.43 9.79 7.11
CA PHE A 125 -3.39 8.88 5.96
C PHE A 125 -3.39 7.41 6.39
N CYS A 126 -2.53 7.04 7.34
CA CYS A 126 -2.51 5.70 7.93
C CYS A 126 -3.90 5.29 8.44
N ALA A 127 -4.57 6.15 9.22
CA ALA A 127 -5.89 5.86 9.75
C ALA A 127 -6.96 5.69 8.65
N LEU A 128 -6.98 6.58 7.65
CA LEU A 128 -7.94 6.52 6.55
C LEU A 128 -7.77 5.26 5.69
N PHE A 129 -6.53 4.92 5.32
CA PHE A 129 -6.26 3.71 4.55
C PHE A 129 -6.51 2.44 5.37
N ALA A 130 -6.11 2.41 6.64
CA ALA A 130 -6.39 1.28 7.53
C ALA A 130 -7.90 1.04 7.66
N GLU A 131 -8.69 2.11 7.81
CA GLU A 131 -10.14 2.01 7.89
C GLU A 131 -10.76 1.50 6.58
N ALA A 132 -10.34 2.05 5.43
CA ALA A 132 -10.82 1.60 4.12
C ALA A 132 -10.51 0.12 3.85
N ILE A 133 -9.29 -0.31 4.13
CA ILE A 133 -8.85 -1.71 3.98
C ILE A 133 -9.62 -2.62 4.91
N THR A 134 -9.77 -2.24 6.18
CA THR A 134 -10.54 -2.99 7.18
C THR A 134 -12.00 -3.16 6.76
N ARG A 135 -12.62 -2.10 6.24
CA ARG A 135 -13.99 -2.15 5.70
C ARG A 135 -14.07 -3.10 4.49
N GLY A 136 -13.11 -3.01 3.56
CA GLY A 136 -13.01 -3.91 2.41
C GLY A 136 -12.94 -5.39 2.81
N LYS A 137 -12.05 -5.73 3.76
CA LYS A 137 -11.91 -7.09 4.30
C LYS A 137 -13.19 -7.58 4.98
N LYS A 138 -13.81 -6.76 5.82
CA LYS A 138 -15.05 -7.10 6.52
C LYS A 138 -16.20 -7.40 5.54
N THR A 139 -16.34 -6.59 4.50
CA THR A 139 -17.36 -6.82 3.47
C THR A 139 -17.11 -8.13 2.72
N ALA A 140 -15.86 -8.42 2.36
CA ALA A 140 -15.50 -9.68 1.70
C ALA A 140 -15.85 -10.90 2.56
N THR A 141 -15.50 -10.89 3.85
CA THR A 141 -15.87 -11.96 4.78
C THR A 141 -17.38 -12.11 4.90
N ARG A 142 -18.12 -10.99 5.01
CA ARG A 142 -19.58 -11.02 5.08
C ARG A 142 -20.21 -11.67 3.86
N ASP A 143 -19.80 -11.25 2.67
CA ASP A 143 -20.37 -11.72 1.41
C ASP A 143 -20.01 -13.19 1.15
N GLN A 144 -18.80 -13.61 1.55
CA GLN A 144 -18.41 -15.02 1.54
C GLN A 144 -19.29 -15.88 2.45
N LEU A 145 -19.53 -15.44 3.69
CA LEU A 145 -20.39 -16.16 4.64
C LEU A 145 -21.84 -16.26 4.14
N LEU A 146 -22.37 -15.18 3.55
CA LEU A 146 -23.72 -15.19 2.97
C LEU A 146 -23.81 -16.18 1.81
N LYS A 147 -22.80 -16.22 0.95
CA LYS A 147 -22.74 -17.18 -0.16
C LYS A 147 -22.71 -18.61 0.33
N GLU A 148 -21.86 -18.91 1.32
CA GLU A 148 -21.80 -20.24 1.94
C GLU A 148 -23.13 -20.65 2.61
N GLN A 149 -23.89 -19.70 3.17
CA GLN A 149 -25.21 -19.97 3.73
C GLN A 149 -26.25 -20.30 2.66
N LEU A 150 -26.25 -19.54 1.55
CA LEU A 150 -27.13 -19.79 0.40
C LEU A 150 -26.82 -21.15 -0.25
N ASP A 151 -25.54 -21.47 -0.43
CA ASP A 151 -25.09 -22.74 -1.02
C ASP A 151 -25.47 -23.95 -0.14
N ARG A 152 -25.57 -23.78 1.19
CA ARG A 152 -26.04 -24.84 2.11
C ARG A 152 -27.56 -25.02 2.13
N GLN A 153 -28.31 -24.03 1.66
CA GLN A 153 -29.78 -24.05 1.60
C GLN A 153 -30.32 -24.53 0.25
N SER A 154 -29.45 -24.63 -0.76
CA SER A 154 -29.74 -25.11 -2.12
C SER A 154 -29.46 -26.61 -2.25
#